data_AF-A0A2E5DYF8-F1
#
_entry.id   AF-A0A2E5DYF8-F1
#
_cell.length_a   1.000
_cell.length_b   1.000
_cell.length_c   1.000
_cell.angle_alpha   90.00
_cell.angle_beta   90.00
_cell.angle_gamma   90.00
#
_symmetry.space_group_name_H-M   'P 1'
#
loop_
_entity.id
_entity.type
_entity.pdbx_description
1 polymer ?
#
loop_
_entity_poly.entity_id
_entity_poly.type
_entity_poly.pdbx_seq_one_letter_code
_entity_poly.pdbx_strand_id
1 'polypeptide(L)'
;MSDESNSPFTEQERLQALASYKGREEEFSFVQMCYDYKWVQPFDWVEWKETDEAAQLRDDPDVLARATPLQLQHLLTVIFRQDRFAEGSAAEHFESGLIGRIIDRAGVLAQP
;
A
#
# COMPACT_ATOMS: atom_id res chain seq x y z
N MET A 1 27.60 26.65 9.04
CA MET A 1 28.38 25.87 8.06
C MET A 1 28.58 24.52 8.71
N SER A 2 27.62 23.62 8.49
CA SER A 2 27.61 22.31 9.14
C SER A 2 28.68 21.45 8.50
N ASP A 3 29.54 20.87 9.34
CA ASP A 3 30.70 20.08 8.96
C ASP A 3 30.21 18.71 8.41
N GLU A 4 29.98 18.62 7.10
CA GLU A 4 29.61 17.36 6.42
C GLU A 4 30.73 16.29 6.47
N SER A 5 31.90 16.65 6.99
CA SER A 5 33.15 15.88 6.98
C SER A 5 33.22 14.75 8.00
N ASN A 6 32.25 14.61 8.92
CA ASN A 6 32.29 13.62 9.99
C ASN A 6 31.06 12.70 10.04
N SER A 7 30.47 12.41 8.88
CA SER A 7 29.45 11.35 8.81
C SER A 7 30.13 9.98 8.87
N PRO A 8 29.71 9.06 9.76
CA PRO A 8 30.24 7.70 9.82
C PRO A 8 29.81 6.84 8.62
N PHE A 9 29.02 7.40 7.68
CA PHE A 9 28.48 6.72 6.51
C PHE A 9 29.13 7.24 5.23
N THR A 10 29.38 6.33 4.30
CA THR A 10 29.76 6.64 2.92
C THR A 10 28.65 7.40 2.19
N GLU A 11 29.00 8.07 1.09
CA GLU A 11 28.01 8.75 0.25
C GLU A 11 26.91 7.81 -0.26
N GLN A 12 27.29 6.57 -0.61
CA GLN A 12 26.35 5.57 -1.09
C GLN A 12 25.34 5.15 0.00
N GLU A 13 25.80 4.95 1.24
CA GLU A 13 24.93 4.62 2.37
C GLU A 13 23.97 5.78 2.70
N ARG A 14 24.43 7.03 2.57
CA ARG A 14 23.58 8.22 2.75
C ARG A 14 22.49 8.29 1.67
N LEU A 15 22.85 8.11 0.41
CA LEU A 15 21.89 8.10 -0.69
C LEU A 15 20.85 6.97 -0.54
N GLN A 16 21.28 5.80 -0.08
CA GLN A 16 20.38 4.69 0.18
C GLN A 16 19.44 4.99 1.36
N ALA A 17 19.96 5.55 2.46
CA ALA A 17 19.12 5.96 3.59
C ALA A 17 18.10 7.03 3.20
N LEU A 18 18.49 8.00 2.37
CA LEU A 18 17.60 9.03 1.84
C LEU A 18 16.52 8.43 0.93
N ALA A 19 16.88 7.50 0.06
CA ALA A 19 15.93 6.80 -0.81
C ALA A 19 14.92 5.99 0.01
N SER A 20 15.37 5.24 1.02
CA SER A 20 14.49 4.50 1.93
C SER A 20 13.59 5.42 2.76
N TYR A 21 14.11 6.55 3.23
CA TYR A 21 13.31 7.55 3.95
C TYR A 21 12.22 8.13 3.05
N LYS A 22 12.57 8.52 1.83
CA LYS A 22 11.64 9.04 0.83
C LYS A 22 10.55 8.03 0.46
N GLY A 23 10.92 6.75 0.28
CA GLY A 23 9.94 5.68 0.03
C GLY A 23 8.88 5.60 1.13
N ARG A 24 9.29 5.63 2.41
CA ARG A 24 8.35 5.63 3.55
C ARG A 24 7.46 6.87 3.61
N GLU A 25 7.97 8.04 3.21
CA GLU A 25 7.18 9.27 3.14
C GLU A 25 6.09 9.17 2.04
N GLU A 26 6.45 8.63 0.87
CA GLU A 26 5.51 8.41 -0.24
C GLU A 26 4.45 7.37 0.13
N GLU A 27 4.82 6.27 0.79
CA GLU A 27 3.90 5.27 1.32
C GLU A 27 2.91 5.89 2.30
N PHE A 28 3.39 6.65 3.29
CA PHE A 28 2.53 7.31 4.28
C PHE A 28 1.58 8.31 3.62
N SER A 29 2.08 9.12 2.69
CA SER A 29 1.26 10.08 1.95
C SER A 29 0.18 9.38 1.12
N PHE A 30 0.49 8.24 0.50
CA PHE A 30 -0.48 7.45 -0.25
C PHE A 30 -1.56 6.86 0.66
N VAL A 31 -1.17 6.27 1.80
CA VAL A 31 -2.11 5.74 2.79
C VAL A 31 -3.06 6.83 3.27
N GLN A 32 -2.52 8.00 3.63
CA GLN A 32 -3.32 9.15 4.06
C GLN A 32 -4.30 9.60 2.97
N MET A 33 -3.84 9.68 1.72
CA MET A 33 -4.70 9.98 0.57
C MET A 33 -5.86 8.98 0.46
N CYS A 34 -5.62 7.68 0.62
CA CYS A 34 -6.70 6.69 0.59
C CYS A 34 -7.74 6.89 1.70
N TYR A 35 -7.34 7.37 2.88
CA TYR A 35 -8.28 7.77 3.94
C TYR A 35 -9.06 9.05 3.58
N ASP A 36 -8.37 10.07 3.07
CA ASP A 36 -8.95 11.39 2.75
C ASP A 36 -9.98 11.28 1.63
N TYR A 37 -9.63 10.55 0.57
CA TYR A 37 -10.48 10.33 -0.61
C TYR A 37 -11.42 9.14 -0.45
N LYS A 38 -11.62 8.62 0.76
CA LYS A 38 -12.69 7.64 1.03
C LYS A 38 -12.52 6.29 0.31
N TRP A 39 -11.28 5.92 0.00
CA TRP A 39 -10.90 4.58 -0.47
C TRP A 39 -10.76 3.58 0.69
N VAL A 40 -10.54 4.06 1.91
CA VAL A 40 -10.66 3.24 3.13
C VAL A 40 -12.00 3.53 3.78
N GLN A 41 -12.86 2.51 3.88
CA GLN A 41 -14.24 2.63 4.39
C GLN A 41 -14.50 1.77 5.62
N PRO A 42 -15.50 2.11 6.45
CA PRO A 42 -15.96 1.21 7.49
C PRO A 42 -16.82 0.07 6.90
N PHE A 43 -16.39 -1.16 7.16
CA PHE A 43 -17.17 -2.40 6.99
C PHE A 43 -16.59 -3.49 7.92
N ASP A 44 -17.20 -4.68 7.95
CA ASP A 44 -16.65 -5.82 8.70
C ASP A 44 -15.46 -6.47 7.98
N TRP A 45 -14.34 -5.76 7.97
CA TRP A 45 -13.11 -6.19 7.32
C TRP A 45 -12.44 -7.36 8.05
N VAL A 46 -12.74 -7.57 9.34
CA VAL A 46 -12.14 -8.64 10.15
C VAL A 46 -12.75 -9.98 9.76
N GLU A 47 -14.06 -10.04 9.54
CA GLU A 47 -14.72 -11.23 9.02
C GLU A 47 -14.41 -11.42 7.53
N TRP A 48 -14.49 -10.36 6.73
CA TRP A 48 -14.34 -10.46 5.28
C TRP A 48 -12.94 -10.94 4.84
N LYS A 49 -11.87 -10.52 5.52
CA LYS A 49 -10.49 -10.94 5.17
C LYS A 49 -10.26 -12.45 5.28
N GLU A 50 -11.10 -13.16 6.03
CA GLU A 50 -11.00 -14.61 6.23
C GLU A 50 -11.79 -15.39 5.18
N THR A 51 -12.41 -14.70 4.21
CA THR A 51 -13.19 -15.33 3.14
C THR A 51 -12.33 -15.75 1.95
N ASP A 52 -12.80 -16.75 1.20
CA ASP A 52 -12.16 -17.17 -0.05
C ASP A 52 -12.11 -16.04 -1.08
N GLU A 53 -13.11 -15.15 -1.09
CA GLU A 53 -13.13 -13.98 -1.97
C GLU A 53 -11.93 -13.07 -1.70
N ALA A 54 -11.67 -12.74 -0.44
CA ALA A 54 -10.55 -11.90 -0.05
C ALA A 54 -9.20 -12.53 -0.39
N ALA A 55 -9.06 -13.84 -0.15
CA ALA A 55 -7.86 -14.60 -0.50
C ALA A 55 -7.62 -14.60 -2.02
N GLN A 56 -8.65 -14.90 -2.82
CA GLN A 56 -8.55 -14.90 -4.29
C GLN A 56 -8.22 -13.51 -4.85
N LEU A 57 -8.88 -12.46 -4.36
CA LEU A 57 -8.60 -11.09 -4.77
C LEU A 57 -7.15 -10.65 -4.45
N ARG A 58 -6.56 -11.17 -3.38
CA ARG A 58 -5.18 -10.88 -2.98
C ARG A 58 -4.17 -11.69 -3.78
N ASP A 59 -4.43 -13.00 -3.94
CA ASP A 59 -3.43 -13.99 -4.36
C ASP A 59 -3.54 -14.37 -5.84
N ASP A 60 -4.70 -14.16 -6.48
CA ASP A 60 -4.95 -14.48 -7.89
C ASP A 60 -5.02 -13.18 -8.75
N PRO A 61 -3.99 -12.91 -9.57
CA PRO A 61 -3.97 -11.73 -10.44
C PRO A 61 -5.13 -11.67 -11.43
N ASP A 62 -5.64 -12.80 -11.92
CA ASP A 62 -6.75 -12.83 -12.88
C ASP A 62 -8.06 -12.44 -12.21
N VAL A 63 -8.25 -12.83 -10.94
CA VAL A 63 -9.40 -12.42 -10.14
C VAL A 63 -9.32 -10.92 -9.85
N LEU A 64 -8.16 -10.42 -9.43
CA LEU A 64 -7.94 -9.00 -9.19
C LEU A 64 -8.18 -8.14 -10.46
N ALA A 65 -7.75 -8.62 -11.63
CA ALA A 65 -7.96 -7.94 -12.91
C ALA A 65 -9.44 -7.75 -13.27
N ARG A 66 -10.35 -8.55 -12.68
CA ARG A 66 -11.80 -8.45 -12.85
C ARG A 66 -12.51 -7.79 -11.68
N ALA A 67 -11.79 -7.44 -10.62
CA ALA A 67 -12.37 -6.87 -9.40
C ALA A 67 -13.22 -5.63 -9.69
N THR A 68 -14.29 -5.49 -8.90
CA THR A 68 -15.17 -4.32 -8.89
C THR A 68 -14.60 -3.19 -8.03
N PRO A 69 -15.05 -1.94 -8.19
CA PRO A 69 -14.61 -0.83 -7.33
C PRO A 69 -14.78 -1.13 -5.83
N LEU A 70 -15.88 -1.80 -5.44
CA LEU A 70 -16.14 -2.16 -4.04
C LEU A 70 -15.13 -3.19 -3.51
N GLN A 71 -14.78 -4.20 -4.31
CA GLN A 71 -13.77 -5.20 -3.94
C GLN A 71 -12.38 -4.58 -3.78
N LEU A 72 -12.01 -3.63 -4.65
CA LEU A 72 -10.76 -2.88 -4.50
C LEU A 72 -10.76 -2.05 -3.20
N GLN A 73 -11.88 -1.41 -2.88
CA GLN A 73 -12.05 -0.65 -1.65
C GLN A 73 -11.93 -1.53 -0.40
N HIS A 74 -12.50 -2.75 -0.44
CA HIS A 74 -12.35 -3.73 0.63
C HIS A 74 -10.89 -4.17 0.81
N LEU A 75 -10.18 -4.50 -0.28
CA LEU A 75 -8.76 -4.85 -0.22
C LEU A 75 -7.92 -3.73 0.42
N LEU A 76 -8.05 -2.49 -0.06
CA LEU A 76 -7.28 -1.36 0.49
C LEU A 76 -7.62 -1.10 1.95
N THR A 77 -8.89 -1.25 2.32
CA THR A 77 -9.30 -1.13 3.72
C THR A 77 -8.69 -2.21 4.59
N VAL A 78 -8.67 -3.47 4.14
CA VAL A 78 -8.01 -4.56 4.87
C VAL A 78 -6.53 -4.25 5.06
N ILE A 79 -5.82 -3.92 3.97
CA ILE A 79 -4.37 -3.65 4.00
C ILE A 79 -4.05 -2.51 4.97
N PHE A 80 -4.69 -1.35 4.83
CA PHE A 80 -4.34 -0.16 5.62
C PHE A 80 -4.93 -0.12 7.03
N ARG A 81 -5.93 -0.95 7.34
CA ARG A 81 -6.40 -1.10 8.72
C ARG A 81 -5.62 -2.17 9.47
N GLN A 82 -5.18 -3.25 8.80
CA GLN A 82 -4.32 -4.26 9.40
C GLN A 82 -2.96 -3.70 9.82
N ASP A 83 -2.40 -2.79 9.02
CA ASP A 83 -1.11 -2.15 9.29
C ASP A 83 -1.08 -1.41 10.64
N ARG A 84 -2.24 -0.98 11.16
CA ARG A 84 -2.37 -0.38 12.50
C ARG A 84 -2.18 -1.38 13.65
N PHE A 85 -2.29 -2.67 13.37
CA PHE A 85 -2.21 -3.76 14.35
C PHE A 85 -0.97 -4.64 14.13
N ALA A 86 -0.41 -4.64 12.91
CA ALA A 86 0.80 -5.37 12.54
C ALA A 86 1.74 -4.45 11.76
N GLU A 87 2.80 -3.99 12.41
CA GLU A 87 3.82 -3.13 11.81
C GLU A 87 4.45 -3.83 10.59
N GLY A 88 4.45 -3.15 9.44
CA GLY A 88 5.06 -3.64 8.20
C GLY A 88 4.07 -4.32 7.24
N SER A 89 2.81 -4.51 7.60
CA SER A 89 1.84 -5.16 6.72
C SER A 89 1.58 -4.33 5.46
N ALA A 90 1.56 -2.99 5.52
CA ALA A 90 1.39 -2.17 4.32
C ALA A 90 2.64 -2.23 3.42
N ALA A 91 3.84 -2.17 4.00
CA ALA A 91 5.11 -2.21 3.27
C ALA A 91 5.26 -3.48 2.43
N GLU A 92 4.93 -4.65 2.99
CA GLU A 92 4.95 -5.93 2.25
C GLU A 92 4.03 -5.91 1.00
N HIS A 93 2.88 -5.23 1.09
CA HIS A 93 1.96 -5.10 -0.05
C HIS A 93 2.43 -4.09 -1.11
N PHE A 94 3.24 -3.09 -0.72
CA PHE A 94 3.97 -2.24 -1.67
C PHE A 94 5.09 -3.02 -2.36
N GLU A 95 5.93 -3.73 -1.60
CA GLU A 95 7.07 -4.50 -2.13
C GLU A 95 6.63 -5.63 -3.07
N SER A 96 5.55 -6.33 -2.75
CA SER A 96 4.97 -7.38 -3.61
C SER A 96 4.23 -6.85 -4.85
N GLY A 97 4.06 -5.53 -4.94
CA GLY A 97 3.35 -4.86 -6.03
C GLY A 97 1.83 -5.04 -6.00
N LEU A 98 1.24 -5.57 -4.92
CA LEU A 98 -0.21 -5.72 -4.81
C LEU A 98 -0.93 -4.37 -4.90
N ILE A 99 -0.43 -3.36 -4.18
CA ILE A 99 -0.98 -1.99 -4.21
C ILE A 99 -0.95 -1.44 -5.64
N GLY A 100 0.15 -1.64 -6.37
CA GLY A 100 0.27 -1.25 -7.78
C GLY A 100 -0.82 -1.88 -8.65
N ARG A 101 -1.02 -3.20 -8.55
CA ARG A 101 -2.07 -3.91 -9.31
C ARG A 101 -3.49 -3.43 -8.99
N ILE A 102 -3.75 -3.09 -7.72
CA ILE A 102 -5.04 -2.50 -7.30
C ILE A 102 -5.26 -1.14 -7.98
N ILE A 103 -4.24 -0.28 -7.99
CA ILE A 103 -4.31 1.04 -8.62
C ILE A 103 -4.48 0.93 -10.13
N ASP A 104 -3.72 0.05 -10.80
CA ASP A 104 -3.84 -0.18 -12.24
C ASP A 104 -5.27 -0.61 -12.61
N ARG A 105 -5.84 -1.54 -11.83
CA ARG A 105 -7.22 -1.98 -12.03
C ARG A 105 -8.20 -0.83 -11.82
N ALA A 106 -8.03 -0.03 -10.77
CA ALA A 106 -8.88 1.13 -10.54
C ALA A 106 -8.76 2.16 -11.67
N GLY A 107 -7.57 2.34 -12.24
CA GLY A 107 -7.32 3.17 -13.41
C GLY A 107 -8.08 2.70 -14.64
N VAL A 108 -8.14 1.39 -14.90
CA VAL A 108 -8.97 0.81 -15.97
C VAL A 108 -10.46 1.10 -15.75
N LEU A 109 -10.94 1.00 -14.50
CA LEU A 109 -12.35 1.26 -14.16
C LEU A 109 -12.75 2.73 -14.20
N ALA A 110 -11.79 3.65 -14.07
CA ALA A 110 -12.01 5.09 -14.09
C ALA A 110 -12.02 5.67 -15.52
N GLN A 111 -11.70 4.88 -16.54
CA GLN A 111 -11.76 5.31 -17.93
C GLN A 111 -13.22 5.36 -18.42
N PRO A 112 -13.60 6.40 -19.19
CA PRO A 112 -14.95 6.60 -19.70
C PRO A 112 -15.35 5.61 -20.79
#